data_AF-A0A7N2R4S7-F1
#
_entry.id   AF-A0A7N2R4S7-F1
#
_cell.length_a   1.000
_cell.length_b   1.000
_cell.length_c   1.000
_cell.angle_alpha   90.00
_cell.angle_beta   90.00
_cell.angle_gamma   90.00
#
_symmetry.space_group_name_H-M   'P 1'
#
loop_
_entity.id
_entity.type
_entity.pdbx_description
1 polymer ?
#
loop_
_entity_poly.entity_id
_entity_poly.type
_entity_poly.pdbx_seq_one_letter_code
_entity_poly.pdbx_strand_id
1 'polypeptide(L)'
;MKCEEKQLYLYIPSSGLEEIESAAKVTDWLSSGLQPQLPENVEANLQKLSLAGHSRGGKAAFALALGYAKTSLIFSVLLSIDPVAGCTKCCRTQPHILTYVPRSFNLSIPVTVIGTGLGPEQKNCLSPPCAPEGLNHDEFFNECKPPCAHFVAKDYGHMDMLNDDPSGIVGELSGCLCVNGKGPRDPMRRSVGGIAVGFLKAYLEGESRDFVAILADPSLAPAKLEPVEFIEE
;
A
#
# COMPACT_ATOMS: atom_id res chain seq x y z
N MET A 1 2.10 17.12 29.77
CA MET A 1 2.52 18.13 28.77
C MET A 1 1.88 17.71 27.46
N LYS A 2 0.76 18.34 27.08
CA LYS A 2 0.01 18.01 25.86
C LYS A 2 0.68 18.74 24.69
N CYS A 3 1.34 18.02 23.79
CA CYS A 3 1.65 18.56 22.47
C CYS A 3 0.41 18.36 21.59
N GLU A 4 -0.48 19.35 21.61
CA GLU A 4 -1.42 19.56 20.50
C GLU A 4 -0.69 20.34 19.41
N GLU A 5 0.00 19.66 18.51
CA GLU A 5 0.37 20.25 17.22
C GLU A 5 -0.86 20.17 16.31
N LYS A 6 -1.71 21.19 16.41
CA LYS A 6 -2.80 21.40 15.46
C LYS A 6 -2.25 21.68 14.08
N GLN A 7 -2.39 20.70 13.18
CA GLN A 7 -3.01 20.86 11.86
C GLN A 7 -2.46 21.96 10.91
N LEU A 8 -1.17 22.32 10.97
CA LEU A 8 -0.55 23.09 9.88
C LEU A 8 -0.09 22.21 8.70
N TYR A 9 0.05 20.90 8.93
CA TYR A 9 0.41 19.86 7.96
C TYR A 9 -0.58 19.64 6.82
N LEU A 10 -1.78 20.24 6.90
CA LEU A 10 -2.89 19.96 5.98
C LEU A 10 -2.84 20.74 4.65
N TYR A 11 -1.97 21.75 4.52
CA TYR A 11 -2.01 22.66 3.36
C TYR A 11 -0.82 22.57 2.40
N ILE A 12 0.31 21.99 2.81
CA ILE A 12 1.45 21.75 1.91
C ILE A 12 1.54 20.24 1.72
N PRO A 13 1.42 19.73 0.46
CA PRO A 13 1.67 18.32 0.21
C PRO A 13 3.07 17.98 0.73
N SER A 14 3.15 17.06 1.69
CA SER A 14 4.43 16.64 2.25
C SER A 14 5.37 16.23 1.10
N SER A 15 6.66 16.53 1.24
CA SER A 15 7.68 16.17 0.25
C SER A 15 7.81 14.66 0.03
N GLY A 16 7.20 13.85 0.92
CA GLY A 16 7.25 12.39 0.99
C GLY A 16 8.31 11.87 1.96
N LEU A 17 9.35 12.66 2.27
CA LEU A 17 10.43 12.26 3.18
C LEU A 17 9.96 12.13 4.63
N GLU A 18 9.12 13.06 5.08
CA GLU A 18 8.65 13.10 6.47
C GLU A 18 7.83 11.87 6.86
N GLU A 19 7.09 11.28 5.91
CA GLU A 19 6.32 10.05 6.11
C GLU A 19 7.24 8.84 6.29
N ILE A 20 8.32 8.78 5.51
CA ILE A 20 9.32 7.72 5.58
C ILE A 20 10.09 7.83 6.91
N GLU A 21 10.50 9.03 7.30
CA GLU A 21 11.17 9.27 8.59
C GLU A 21 10.25 8.96 9.78
N SER A 22 8.97 9.31 9.68
CA SER A 22 7.98 9.00 10.73
C SER A 22 7.75 7.50 10.83
N ALA A 23 7.58 6.81 9.70
CA ALA A 23 7.44 5.35 9.66
C ALA A 23 8.69 4.65 10.22
N ALA A 24 9.90 5.15 9.93
CA ALA A 24 11.14 4.64 10.49
C ALA A 24 11.19 4.80 12.02
N LYS A 25 10.85 6.00 12.54
CA LYS A 25 10.79 6.27 13.98
C LYS A 25 9.77 5.37 14.70
N VAL A 26 8.60 5.17 14.10
CA VAL A 26 7.59 4.25 14.63
C VAL A 26 8.11 2.82 14.63
N THR A 27 8.77 2.40 13.55
CA THR A 27 9.39 1.06 13.46
C THR A 27 10.38 0.82 14.59
N ASP A 28 11.28 1.78 14.87
CA ASP A 28 12.25 1.67 15.98
C ASP A 28 11.56 1.65 17.35
N TRP A 29 10.50 2.44 17.50
CA TRP A 29 9.72 2.48 18.73
C TRP A 29 9.05 1.14 19.06
N LEU A 30 8.69 0.32 18.07
CA LEU A 30 8.00 -0.98 18.30
C LEU A 30 8.75 -1.86 19.31
N SER A 31 10.09 -1.88 19.26
CA SER A 31 10.94 -2.71 20.12
C SER A 31 10.79 -2.44 21.61
N SER A 32 10.42 -1.23 22.01
CA SER A 32 10.30 -0.83 23.43
C SER A 32 8.91 -0.33 23.79
N GLY A 33 8.12 0.09 22.81
CA GLY A 33 6.85 0.77 23.01
C GLY A 33 5.61 -0.04 22.67
N LEU A 34 5.72 -1.07 21.81
CA LEU A 34 4.54 -1.84 21.37
C LEU A 34 3.99 -2.73 22.49
N GLN A 35 4.85 -3.51 23.15
CA GLN A 35 4.41 -4.55 24.09
C GLN A 35 3.51 -4.02 25.23
N PRO A 36 3.79 -2.86 25.86
CA PRO A 36 2.91 -2.29 26.88
C PRO A 36 1.54 -1.81 26.37
N GLN A 37 1.34 -1.68 25.06
CA GLN A 37 0.06 -1.29 24.45
C GLN A 37 -0.81 -2.48 24.06
N LEU A 38 -0.28 -3.71 24.17
CA LEU A 38 -0.99 -4.93 23.81
C LEU A 38 -1.81 -5.47 24.99
N PRO A 39 -2.89 -6.23 24.72
CA PRO A 39 -3.60 -6.97 25.77
C PRO A 39 -2.69 -7.94 26.53
N GLU A 40 -3.02 -8.26 27.78
CA GLU A 40 -2.18 -9.05 28.70
C GLU A 40 -1.70 -10.40 28.13
N ASN A 41 -2.48 -11.03 27.25
CA ASN A 41 -2.18 -12.33 26.65
C ASN A 41 -1.70 -12.24 25.19
N VAL A 42 -1.18 -11.09 24.77
CA VAL A 42 -0.69 -10.86 23.41
C VAL A 42 0.77 -10.45 23.44
N GLU A 43 1.63 -11.21 22.77
CA GLU A 43 3.06 -10.92 22.65
C GLU A 43 3.40 -10.47 21.22
N ALA A 44 4.11 -9.36 21.09
CA ALA A 44 4.57 -8.88 19.80
C ALA A 44 5.72 -9.74 19.26
N ASN A 45 5.53 -10.34 18.07
CA ASN A 45 6.62 -11.02 17.36
C ASN A 45 7.23 -10.10 16.31
N LEU A 46 8.27 -9.35 16.71
CA LEU A 46 8.98 -8.43 15.80
C LEU A 46 9.88 -9.13 14.77
N GLN A 47 10.03 -10.45 14.84
CA GLN A 47 10.71 -11.24 13.79
C GLN A 47 9.82 -11.47 12.56
N LYS A 48 8.50 -11.23 12.70
CA LYS A 48 7.49 -11.37 11.65
C LYS A 48 6.87 -10.00 11.30
N LEU A 49 7.70 -8.97 11.19
CA LEU A 49 7.25 -7.60 11.01
C LEU A 49 6.87 -7.34 9.54
N SER A 50 5.64 -6.88 9.30
CA SER A 50 5.18 -6.51 7.96
C SER A 50 5.04 -5.01 7.81
N LEU A 51 5.37 -4.50 6.62
CA LEU A 51 5.18 -3.10 6.27
C LEU A 51 4.05 -2.98 5.24
N ALA A 52 3.12 -2.06 5.48
CA ALA A 52 2.00 -1.85 4.58
C ALA A 52 1.67 -0.36 4.40
N GLY A 53 1.15 0.00 3.23
CA GLY A 53 0.69 1.36 2.98
C GLY A 53 -0.24 1.47 1.78
N HIS A 54 -1.10 2.49 1.78
CA HIS A 54 -1.97 2.85 0.67
C HIS A 54 -1.50 4.13 -0.04
N SER A 55 -1.66 4.25 -1.36
CA SER A 55 -1.38 5.49 -2.10
C SER A 55 0.05 5.99 -1.91
N ARG A 56 0.24 7.25 -1.54
CA ARG A 56 1.53 7.82 -1.12
C ARG A 56 2.17 7.02 0.02
N GLY A 57 1.37 6.48 0.94
CA GLY A 57 1.83 5.59 2.00
C GLY A 57 2.36 4.25 1.48
N GLY A 58 1.79 3.71 0.41
CA GLY A 58 2.31 2.51 -0.26
C GLY A 58 3.68 2.76 -0.89
N LYS A 59 3.87 3.94 -1.47
CA LYS A 59 5.17 4.41 -1.94
C LYS A 59 6.16 4.65 -0.80
N ALA A 60 5.72 5.23 0.32
CA ALA A 60 6.55 5.41 1.51
C ALA A 60 6.99 4.06 2.10
N ALA A 61 6.11 3.05 2.09
CA ALA A 61 6.42 1.70 2.51
C ALA A 61 7.53 1.08 1.64
N PHE A 62 7.43 1.19 0.30
CA PHE A 62 8.51 0.79 -0.59
C PHE A 62 9.82 1.53 -0.32
N ALA A 63 9.77 2.86 -0.18
CA ALA A 63 10.97 3.65 0.09
C ALA A 63 11.65 3.25 1.41
N LEU A 64 10.88 3.01 2.46
CA LEU A 64 11.42 2.55 3.73
C LEU A 64 12.05 1.16 3.61
N ALA A 65 11.37 0.21 2.95
CA ALA A 65 11.89 -1.13 2.71
C ALA A 65 13.18 -1.12 1.84
N LEU A 66 13.30 -0.16 0.91
CA LEU A 66 14.49 0.06 0.08
C LEU A 66 15.65 0.75 0.83
N GLY A 67 15.46 1.11 2.11
CA GLY A 67 16.50 1.68 2.96
C GLY A 67 16.68 3.20 2.83
N TYR A 68 15.67 3.93 2.34
CA TYR A 68 15.72 5.40 2.29
C TYR A 68 15.62 6.07 3.67
N ALA A 69 15.27 5.30 4.71
CA ALA A 69 15.51 5.65 6.11
C ALA A 69 16.00 4.41 6.85
N LYS A 70 16.77 4.62 7.93
CA LYS A 70 17.32 3.54 8.74
C LYS A 70 16.29 3.10 9.77
N THR A 71 16.16 1.78 9.94
CA THR A 71 15.42 1.13 11.01
C THR A 71 16.32 0.12 11.72
N SER A 72 16.06 -0.09 12.99
CA SER A 72 16.65 -1.12 13.85
C SER A 72 16.01 -2.50 13.65
N LEU A 73 14.78 -2.54 13.14
CA LEU A 73 14.05 -3.76 12.78
C LEU A 73 14.11 -4.03 11.28
N ILE A 74 13.99 -5.30 10.93
CA ILE A 74 13.95 -5.79 9.56
C ILE A 74 12.51 -6.19 9.24
N PHE A 75 12.01 -5.76 8.08
CA PHE A 75 10.71 -6.19 7.57
C PHE A 75 10.82 -7.58 6.96
N SER A 76 9.83 -8.44 7.20
CA SER A 76 9.74 -9.78 6.63
C SER A 76 8.92 -9.80 5.34
N VAL A 77 7.93 -8.91 5.20
CA VAL A 77 6.98 -8.86 4.09
C VAL A 77 6.57 -7.40 3.82
N LEU A 78 6.35 -7.06 2.55
CA LEU A 78 5.83 -5.76 2.11
C LEU A 78 4.47 -5.90 1.40
N LEU A 79 3.50 -5.09 1.80
CA LEU A 79 2.19 -4.98 1.17
C LEU A 79 1.96 -3.55 0.70
N SER A 80 1.58 -3.37 -0.55
CA SER A 80 1.35 -2.04 -1.11
C SER A 80 -0.01 -1.97 -1.77
N ILE A 81 -0.89 -1.15 -1.23
CA ILE A 81 -2.26 -1.00 -1.69
C ILE A 81 -2.32 0.24 -2.57
N ASP A 82 -2.50 0.03 -3.85
CA ASP A 82 -2.59 1.04 -4.89
C ASP A 82 -1.55 2.16 -4.74
N PRO A 83 -0.23 1.84 -4.72
CA PRO A 83 0.81 2.81 -4.46
C PRO A 83 0.89 3.89 -5.54
N VAL A 84 1.23 5.12 -5.14
CA VAL A 84 1.34 6.27 -6.04
C VAL A 84 2.63 7.04 -5.82
N ALA A 85 3.40 7.24 -6.88
CA ALA A 85 4.69 7.95 -6.86
C ALA A 85 4.56 9.47 -7.07
N GLY A 86 3.38 9.99 -7.42
CA GLY A 86 3.08 11.40 -7.56
C GLY A 86 1.87 11.66 -8.45
N CYS A 87 1.47 12.94 -8.57
CA CYS A 87 0.29 13.32 -9.37
C CYS A 87 0.59 13.36 -10.87
N THR A 88 1.84 13.62 -11.26
CA THR A 88 2.33 13.62 -12.65
C THR A 88 3.81 13.28 -12.67
N LYS A 89 4.37 12.93 -13.86
CA LYS A 89 5.81 12.62 -13.99
C LYS A 89 6.70 13.80 -13.60
N CYS A 90 6.21 15.04 -13.74
CA CYS A 90 6.89 16.26 -13.32
C CYS A 90 6.67 16.60 -11.83
N CYS A 91 5.62 16.05 -11.21
CA CYS A 91 5.23 16.30 -9.81
C CYS A 91 5.29 15.00 -9.00
N ARG A 92 6.46 14.36 -9.01
CA ARG A 92 6.76 13.16 -8.21
C ARG A 92 7.06 13.53 -6.75
N THR A 93 6.71 12.65 -5.83
CA THR A 93 7.07 12.79 -4.40
C THR A 93 8.46 12.24 -4.15
N GLN A 94 9.27 12.88 -3.30
CA GLN A 94 10.59 12.37 -2.92
C GLN A 94 10.50 11.26 -1.87
N PRO A 95 11.45 10.31 -1.84
CA PRO A 95 12.46 10.05 -2.86
C PRO A 95 11.84 9.46 -4.14
N HIS A 96 12.52 9.66 -5.27
CA HIS A 96 12.13 9.10 -6.56
C HIS A 96 12.60 7.64 -6.65
N ILE A 97 11.78 6.71 -6.15
CA ILE A 97 12.19 5.30 -6.07
C ILE A 97 11.97 4.53 -7.37
N LEU A 98 10.93 4.88 -8.16
CA LEU A 98 10.71 4.25 -9.47
C LEU A 98 11.86 4.61 -10.44
N THR A 99 12.50 3.57 -10.95
CA THR A 99 13.58 3.59 -11.94
C THR A 99 13.09 3.25 -13.35
N TYR A 100 11.89 2.67 -13.46
CA TYR A 100 11.30 2.15 -14.71
C TYR A 100 12.11 1.03 -15.37
N VAL A 101 12.94 0.34 -14.59
CA VAL A 101 13.69 -0.85 -15.02
C VAL A 101 13.06 -2.07 -14.35
N PRO A 102 12.57 -3.07 -15.12
CA PRO A 102 11.99 -4.27 -14.53
C PRO A 102 12.95 -4.92 -13.51
N ARG A 103 12.41 -5.35 -12.36
CA ARG A 103 13.13 -6.06 -11.29
C ARG A 103 14.30 -5.27 -10.67
N SER A 104 14.23 -3.94 -10.70
CA SER A 104 15.22 -3.01 -10.15
C SER A 104 15.22 -2.95 -8.62
N PHE A 105 14.07 -3.14 -7.96
CA PHE A 105 13.95 -2.99 -6.52
C PHE A 105 14.76 -4.07 -5.82
N ASN A 106 15.80 -3.63 -5.11
CA ASN A 106 16.68 -4.55 -4.39
C ASN A 106 16.10 -4.89 -3.01
N LEU A 107 14.94 -5.54 -3.03
CA LEU A 107 14.25 -6.07 -1.85
C LEU A 107 14.48 -7.58 -1.81
N SER A 108 14.84 -8.11 -0.63
CA SER A 108 14.99 -9.55 -0.38
C SER A 108 13.78 -10.13 0.36
N ILE A 109 12.64 -9.44 0.29
CA ILE A 109 11.41 -9.78 1.02
C ILE A 109 10.27 -9.97 0.02
N PRO A 110 9.32 -10.87 0.30
CA PRO A 110 8.12 -11.03 -0.50
C PRO A 110 7.31 -9.74 -0.58
N VAL A 111 6.80 -9.41 -1.78
CA VAL A 111 6.00 -8.21 -2.01
C VAL A 111 4.64 -8.55 -2.63
N THR A 112 3.56 -7.98 -2.10
CA THR A 112 2.26 -7.95 -2.79
C THR A 112 1.85 -6.53 -3.09
N VAL A 113 1.50 -6.28 -4.35
CA VAL A 113 0.93 -5.03 -4.83
C VAL A 113 -0.55 -5.25 -5.18
N ILE A 114 -1.44 -4.46 -4.60
CA ILE A 114 -2.89 -4.55 -4.84
C ILE A 114 -3.33 -3.26 -5.53
N GLY A 115 -3.47 -3.26 -6.85
CA GLY A 115 -3.84 -2.11 -7.66
C GLY A 115 -5.35 -1.91 -7.85
N THR A 116 -5.71 -0.79 -8.49
CA THR A 116 -7.09 -0.50 -8.89
C THR A 116 -7.19 -0.16 -10.38
N GLY A 117 -8.21 -0.68 -11.06
CA GLY A 117 -8.36 -0.49 -12.51
C GLY A 117 -8.83 0.91 -12.91
N LEU A 118 -9.54 1.63 -12.03
CA LEU A 118 -10.01 3.00 -12.31
C LEU A 118 -9.07 4.08 -11.78
N GLY A 119 -7.97 3.71 -11.12
CA GLY A 119 -6.97 4.65 -10.59
C GLY A 119 -6.39 5.63 -11.64
N PRO A 120 -6.07 5.17 -12.86
CA PRO A 120 -5.57 6.02 -13.94
C PRO A 120 -6.62 6.93 -14.61
N GLU A 121 -7.91 6.71 -14.33
CA GLU A 121 -8.99 7.44 -14.97
C GLU A 121 -9.12 8.87 -14.44
N GLN A 122 -9.40 9.81 -15.34
CA GLN A 122 -9.65 11.21 -14.99
C GLN A 122 -11.14 11.44 -14.79
N LYS A 123 -11.49 12.05 -13.66
CA LYS A 123 -12.89 12.42 -13.41
C LYS A 123 -13.32 13.66 -14.19
N ASN A 124 -12.43 14.62 -14.39
CA ASN A 124 -12.65 15.83 -15.17
C ASN A 124 -11.31 16.41 -15.67
N CYS A 125 -11.33 17.29 -16.68
CA CYS A 125 -10.11 17.85 -17.29
C CYS A 125 -9.23 18.68 -16.35
N LEU A 126 -9.72 19.07 -15.17
CA LEU A 126 -9.01 19.92 -14.21
C LEU A 126 -8.36 19.13 -13.07
N SER A 127 -8.70 17.84 -12.94
CA SER A 127 -8.22 16.99 -11.85
C SER A 127 -7.34 15.87 -12.43
N PRO A 128 -6.06 15.76 -12.02
CA PRO A 128 -5.24 14.64 -12.45
C PRO A 128 -5.82 13.31 -11.94
N PRO A 129 -5.49 12.17 -12.57
CA PRO A 129 -5.80 10.86 -12.02
C PRO A 129 -5.26 10.69 -10.61
N CYS A 130 -5.92 9.89 -9.78
CA CYS A 130 -5.47 9.65 -8.42
C CYS A 130 -4.33 8.63 -8.35
N ALA A 131 -4.26 7.69 -9.30
CA ALA A 131 -3.14 6.80 -9.50
C ALA A 131 -2.74 6.81 -10.99
N PRO A 132 -2.01 7.84 -11.45
CA PRO A 132 -1.70 8.03 -12.86
C PRO A 132 -0.87 6.88 -13.45
N GLU A 133 -1.13 6.55 -14.71
CA GLU A 133 -0.31 5.62 -15.48
C GLU A 133 1.17 6.03 -15.46
N GLY A 134 2.05 5.04 -15.27
CA GLY A 134 3.49 5.26 -15.13
C GLY A 134 3.91 5.84 -13.77
N LEU A 135 3.00 5.92 -12.79
CA LEU A 135 3.30 6.29 -11.40
C LEU A 135 2.51 5.46 -10.37
N ASN A 136 1.77 4.46 -10.84
CA ASN A 136 0.82 3.65 -10.10
C ASN A 136 1.38 2.22 -9.88
N HIS A 137 0.53 1.35 -9.32
CA HIS A 137 0.83 -0.04 -9.01
C HIS A 137 1.58 -0.84 -10.08
N ASP A 138 1.36 -0.57 -11.37
CA ASP A 138 2.00 -1.31 -12.47
C ASP A 138 3.52 -1.14 -12.44
N GLU A 139 3.99 0.10 -12.25
CA GLU A 139 5.43 0.38 -12.15
C GLU A 139 6.03 -0.20 -10.88
N PHE A 140 5.31 -0.13 -9.75
CA PHE A 140 5.78 -0.73 -8.51
C PHE A 140 5.92 -2.25 -8.62
N PHE A 141 4.95 -2.94 -9.22
CA PHE A 141 5.04 -4.38 -9.44
C PHE A 141 6.12 -4.77 -10.46
N ASN A 142 6.23 -4.02 -11.56
CA ASN A 142 7.25 -4.24 -12.58
C ASN A 142 8.67 -4.19 -12.00
N GLU A 143 8.90 -3.28 -11.05
CA GLU A 143 10.21 -3.10 -10.40
C GLU A 143 10.47 -4.11 -9.26
N CYS A 144 9.45 -4.80 -8.72
CA CYS A 144 9.63 -5.80 -7.65
C CYS A 144 10.44 -7.01 -8.12
N LYS A 145 11.36 -7.52 -7.29
CA LYS A 145 11.96 -8.85 -7.52
C LYS A 145 11.05 -9.96 -6.98
N PRO A 146 11.16 -11.19 -7.51
CA PRO A 146 10.48 -12.34 -6.92
C PRO A 146 10.94 -12.62 -5.48
N PRO A 147 10.07 -13.18 -4.61
CA PRO A 147 8.68 -13.52 -4.92
C PRO A 147 7.79 -12.27 -4.84
N CYS A 148 6.99 -12.02 -5.89
CA CYS A 148 6.09 -10.87 -5.92
C CYS A 148 4.76 -11.16 -6.60
N ALA A 149 3.68 -10.62 -6.03
CA ALA A 149 2.31 -10.76 -6.54
C ALA A 149 1.67 -9.41 -6.87
N HIS A 150 0.78 -9.43 -7.87
CA HIS A 150 0.00 -8.28 -8.30
C HIS A 150 -1.46 -8.67 -8.50
N PHE A 151 -2.36 -7.93 -7.89
CA PHE A 151 -3.79 -8.10 -8.03
C PHE A 151 -4.41 -6.76 -8.37
N VAL A 152 -5.22 -6.67 -9.42
CA VAL A 152 -5.90 -5.42 -9.79
C VAL A 152 -7.40 -5.55 -9.61
N ALA A 153 -7.98 -4.75 -8.72
CA ALA A 153 -9.43 -4.64 -8.59
C ALA A 153 -10.00 -3.82 -9.75
N LYS A 154 -10.39 -4.50 -10.83
CA LYS A 154 -10.66 -3.91 -12.15
C LYS A 154 -11.70 -2.79 -12.13
N ASP A 155 -12.80 -3.02 -11.42
CA ASP A 155 -13.97 -2.14 -11.45
C ASP A 155 -13.98 -1.11 -10.29
N TYR A 156 -12.85 -0.95 -9.60
CA TYR A 156 -12.69 -0.11 -8.42
C TYR A 156 -11.67 1.00 -8.66
N GLY A 157 -11.83 2.09 -7.91
CA GLY A 157 -10.95 3.25 -7.95
C GLY A 157 -10.12 3.41 -6.68
N HIS A 158 -9.20 4.38 -6.75
CA HIS A 158 -8.15 4.63 -5.76
C HIS A 158 -8.65 4.84 -4.31
N MET A 159 -9.90 5.22 -4.13
CA MET A 159 -10.49 5.49 -2.81
C MET A 159 -11.46 4.41 -2.33
N ASP A 160 -11.74 3.38 -3.13
CA ASP A 160 -12.77 2.38 -2.81
C ASP A 160 -12.34 1.35 -1.77
N MET A 161 -11.06 1.30 -1.42
CA MET A 161 -10.56 0.52 -0.28
C MET A 161 -10.72 1.21 1.07
N LEU A 162 -11.12 2.49 1.09
CA LEU A 162 -11.31 3.24 2.32
C LEU A 162 -12.64 2.88 3.00
N ASN A 163 -12.75 3.24 4.28
CA ASN A 163 -14.01 3.18 5.01
C ASN A 163 -15.06 4.11 4.36
N ASP A 164 -16.34 3.83 4.58
CA ASP A 164 -17.45 4.55 3.93
C ASP A 164 -17.58 6.00 4.43
N ASP A 165 -17.12 6.28 5.65
CA ASP A 165 -17.05 7.62 6.24
C ASP A 165 -15.60 7.93 6.68
N PRO A 166 -14.71 8.30 5.73
CA PRO A 166 -13.38 8.77 6.09
C PRO A 166 -13.53 10.13 6.77
N SER A 167 -13.09 10.27 8.02
CA SER A 167 -13.18 11.55 8.72
C SER A 167 -12.30 12.63 8.07
N GLY A 168 -12.79 13.88 8.06
CA GLY A 168 -12.05 15.06 7.61
C GLY A 168 -12.03 15.28 6.09
N ILE A 169 -11.13 16.16 5.64
CA ILE A 169 -10.97 16.59 4.23
C ILE A 169 -10.80 15.41 3.26
N VAL A 170 -10.23 14.29 3.73
CA VAL A 170 -10.08 13.05 2.93
C VAL A 170 -11.44 12.45 2.55
N GLY A 171 -12.43 12.48 3.45
CA GLY A 171 -13.80 12.08 3.17
C GLY A 171 -14.46 12.96 2.11
N GLU A 172 -14.37 14.28 2.29
CA GLU A 172 -14.94 15.28 1.38
C GLU A 172 -14.32 15.25 -0.03
N LEU A 173 -13.01 14.96 -0.13
CA LEU A 173 -12.28 14.89 -1.39
C LEU A 173 -12.34 13.50 -2.07
N SER A 174 -12.56 12.42 -1.31
CA SER A 174 -12.59 11.04 -1.83
C SER A 174 -13.65 10.81 -2.90
N GLY A 175 -14.79 11.51 -2.78
CA GLY A 175 -15.87 11.47 -3.78
C GLY A 175 -15.67 12.44 -4.93
N CYS A 176 -14.86 13.49 -4.77
CA CYS A 176 -14.81 14.63 -5.69
C CYS A 176 -13.69 14.54 -6.73
N LEU A 177 -12.53 13.96 -6.40
CA LEU A 177 -11.33 14.00 -7.26
C LEU A 177 -11.06 12.71 -8.04
N CYS A 178 -11.34 11.54 -7.44
CA CYS A 178 -11.05 10.25 -8.06
C CYS A 178 -12.27 9.66 -8.77
N VAL A 179 -12.02 8.89 -9.82
CA VAL A 179 -13.02 7.97 -10.36
C VAL A 179 -13.13 6.79 -9.41
N ASN A 180 -14.36 6.48 -9.00
CA ASN A 180 -14.68 5.37 -8.10
C ASN A 180 -15.57 4.35 -8.84
N GLY A 181 -15.60 3.13 -8.33
CA GLY A 181 -16.50 2.09 -8.78
C GLY A 181 -17.97 2.49 -8.60
N LYS A 182 -18.84 1.92 -9.44
CA LYS A 182 -20.29 2.20 -9.38
C LYS A 182 -21.01 1.44 -8.25
N GLY A 183 -20.36 0.42 -7.71
CA GLY A 183 -20.92 -0.48 -6.69
C GLY A 183 -20.51 -0.11 -5.26
N PRO A 184 -20.90 -0.93 -4.27
CA PRO A 184 -20.45 -0.75 -2.90
C PRO A 184 -18.93 -0.97 -2.76
N ARG A 185 -18.33 -0.33 -1.75
CA ARG A 185 -16.90 -0.49 -1.38
C ARG A 185 -16.60 -1.79 -0.64
N ASP A 186 -17.61 -2.43 -0.04
CA ASP A 186 -17.43 -3.66 0.75
C ASP A 186 -16.69 -4.79 0.00
N PRO A 187 -17.05 -5.15 -1.27
CA PRO A 187 -16.33 -6.19 -1.98
C PRO A 187 -14.86 -5.84 -2.22
N MET A 188 -14.53 -4.56 -2.47
CA MET A 188 -13.14 -4.11 -2.57
C MET A 188 -12.39 -4.31 -1.25
N ARG A 189 -12.95 -3.82 -0.13
CA ARG A 189 -12.32 -3.97 1.19
C ARG A 189 -12.11 -5.42 1.58
N ARG A 190 -13.10 -6.28 1.34
CA ARG A 190 -13.01 -7.72 1.62
C ARG A 190 -11.98 -8.42 0.74
N SER A 191 -11.85 -8.00 -0.53
CA SER A 191 -10.83 -8.55 -1.43
C SER A 191 -9.42 -8.15 -0.99
N VAL A 192 -9.19 -6.86 -0.70
CA VAL A 192 -7.91 -6.37 -0.17
C VAL A 192 -7.54 -7.08 1.13
N GLY A 193 -8.49 -7.19 2.06
CA GLY A 193 -8.29 -7.89 3.33
C GLY A 193 -7.96 -9.37 3.15
N GLY A 194 -8.68 -10.07 2.27
CA GLY A 194 -8.44 -11.47 1.94
C GLY A 194 -7.05 -11.71 1.32
N ILE A 195 -6.67 -10.89 0.34
CA ILE A 195 -5.34 -10.94 -0.29
C ILE A 195 -4.25 -10.67 0.76
N ALA A 196 -4.40 -9.61 1.56
CA ALA A 196 -3.42 -9.25 2.57
C ALA A 196 -3.23 -10.37 3.60
N VAL A 197 -4.32 -10.92 4.14
CA VAL A 197 -4.26 -12.03 5.12
C VAL A 197 -3.67 -13.29 4.48
N GLY A 198 -4.12 -13.67 3.28
CA GLY A 198 -3.59 -14.85 2.59
C GLY A 198 -2.09 -14.75 2.34
N PHE A 199 -1.61 -13.58 1.88
CA PHE A 199 -0.18 -13.35 1.64
C PHE A 199 0.63 -13.34 2.94
N LEU A 200 0.16 -12.65 3.98
CA LEU A 200 0.81 -12.63 5.29
C LEU A 200 0.92 -14.04 5.88
N LYS A 201 -0.14 -14.84 5.82
CA LYS A 201 -0.13 -16.25 6.24
C LYS A 201 0.87 -17.09 5.46
N ALA A 202 0.91 -16.94 4.14
CA ALA A 202 1.83 -17.68 3.29
C ALA A 202 3.30 -17.44 3.69
N TYR A 203 3.70 -16.18 3.90
CA TYR A 203 5.10 -15.82 4.08
C TYR A 203 5.55 -15.65 5.54
N LEU A 204 4.63 -15.40 6.47
CA LEU A 204 4.97 -15.31 7.91
C LEU A 204 4.67 -16.60 8.67
N GLU A 205 3.72 -17.41 8.21
CA GLU A 205 3.25 -18.60 8.92
C GLU A 205 3.49 -19.90 8.14
N GLY A 206 3.87 -19.82 6.86
CA GLY A 206 4.00 -20.99 5.99
C GLY A 206 2.64 -21.58 5.56
N GLU A 207 1.55 -20.85 5.79
CA GLU A 207 0.18 -21.26 5.46
C GLU A 207 -0.23 -20.69 4.09
N SER A 208 0.19 -21.34 3.00
CA SER A 208 0.02 -20.79 1.63
C SER A 208 -1.33 -21.11 0.97
N ARG A 209 -2.17 -21.95 1.59
CA ARG A 209 -3.40 -22.50 0.96
C ARG A 209 -4.31 -21.40 0.39
N ASP A 210 -4.62 -20.38 1.17
CA ASP A 210 -5.56 -19.33 0.76
C ASP A 210 -4.97 -18.43 -0.32
N PHE A 211 -3.66 -18.15 -0.24
CA PHE A 211 -2.92 -17.37 -1.23
C PHE A 211 -2.85 -18.10 -2.59
N VAL A 212 -2.52 -19.39 -2.59
CA VAL A 212 -2.50 -20.20 -3.80
C VAL A 212 -3.91 -20.33 -4.39
N ALA A 213 -4.94 -20.44 -3.54
CA ALA A 213 -6.32 -20.52 -4.01
C ALA A 213 -6.76 -19.27 -4.79
N ILE A 214 -6.49 -18.06 -4.28
CA ILE A 214 -6.86 -16.81 -4.97
C ILE A 214 -6.04 -16.57 -6.25
N LEU A 215 -4.80 -17.07 -6.32
CA LEU A 215 -4.00 -17.05 -7.55
C LEU A 215 -4.58 -17.98 -8.63
N ALA A 216 -4.98 -19.20 -8.23
CA ALA A 216 -5.54 -20.19 -9.14
C ALA A 216 -6.96 -19.83 -9.60
N ASP A 217 -7.76 -19.25 -8.72
CA ASP A 217 -9.12 -18.80 -8.99
C ASP A 217 -9.36 -17.40 -8.40
N PRO A 218 -9.05 -16.34 -9.16
CA PRO A 218 -9.31 -14.96 -8.75
C PRO A 218 -10.80 -14.66 -8.49
N SER A 219 -11.73 -15.49 -8.97
CA SER A 219 -13.17 -15.29 -8.75
C SER A 219 -13.62 -15.59 -7.31
N LEU A 220 -12.74 -16.19 -6.49
CA LEU A 220 -12.94 -16.34 -5.05
C LEU A 220 -12.98 -14.99 -4.32
N ALA A 221 -12.36 -13.96 -4.89
CA ALA A 221 -12.43 -12.61 -4.35
C ALA A 221 -13.80 -11.97 -4.63
N PRO A 222 -14.37 -11.21 -3.67
CA PRO A 222 -15.63 -10.50 -3.90
C PRO A 222 -15.56 -9.43 -5.01
N ALA A 223 -14.41 -8.80 -5.21
CA ALA A 223 -14.15 -7.87 -6.31
C ALA A 223 -13.59 -8.62 -7.52
N LYS A 224 -13.90 -8.14 -8.72
CA LYS A 224 -13.29 -8.67 -9.94
C LYS A 224 -11.80 -8.31 -9.98
N LEU A 225 -10.95 -9.34 -9.90
CA LEU A 225 -9.49 -9.20 -9.97
C LEU A 225 -8.99 -9.50 -11.40
N GLU A 226 -8.38 -8.52 -12.07
CA GLU A 226 -7.85 -8.66 -13.42
C GLU A 226 -6.92 -7.48 -13.77
N PRO A 227 -5.61 -7.70 -14.04
CA PRO A 227 -4.90 -8.98 -13.98
C PRO A 227 -4.64 -9.48 -12.55
N VAL A 228 -4.28 -10.77 -12.46
CA VAL A 228 -3.66 -11.40 -11.29
C VAL A 228 -2.37 -12.07 -11.75
N GLU A 229 -1.25 -11.67 -11.15
CA GLU A 229 0.08 -12.13 -11.51
C GLU A 229 0.86 -12.52 -10.25
N PHE A 230 1.65 -13.59 -10.36
CA PHE A 230 2.59 -14.00 -9.32
C PHE A 230 3.86 -14.51 -9.98
N ILE A 231 4.99 -14.05 -9.46
CA ILE A 231 6.31 -14.45 -9.93
C ILE A 231 7.02 -15.08 -8.74
N GLU A 232 7.32 -16.37 -8.90
CA GLU A 232 8.03 -17.21 -7.94
C GLU A 232 9.55 -16.92 -7.96
N GLU A 233 10.24 -17.31 -6.89
CA GLU A 233 11.71 -17.21 -6.75
C GLU A 233 12.51 -17.92 -7.85
#